data_AF-A0A2A9NSG9-F1
#
_entry.id   AF-A0A2A9NSG9-F1
#
_cell.length_a   1.000
_cell.length_b   1.000
_cell.length_c   1.000
_cell.angle_alpha   90.00
_cell.angle_beta   90.00
_cell.angle_gamma   90.00
#
_symmetry.space_group_name_H-M   'P 1'
#
loop_
_entity.id
_entity.type
_entity.pdbx_description
1 polymer ?
#
loop_
_entity_poly.entity_id
_entity_poly.type
_entity_poly.pdbx_seq_one_letter_code
_entity_poly.pdbx_strand_id
1 'polypeptide(L)'
;VHDHPYLIHLITWFIFFGPLAIIFPLLLLYELCVAVLFHLTFLFHGLIPGTGSASKTYARIRERTDDARQWLFVSVEDASNTYNKWTMEHTSLLVLRLASGICGLVILYCIWFIW
;
A
#
# COMPACT_ATOMS: atom_id res chain seq x y z
N VAL A 1 -4.84 19.17 15.75
CA VAL A 1 -5.39 19.02 14.37
C VAL A 1 -4.80 20.06 13.44
N HIS A 2 -4.67 21.32 13.86
CA HIS A 2 -4.20 22.36 12.95
C HIS A 2 -2.73 22.19 12.50
N ASP A 3 -1.82 21.81 13.38
CA ASP A 3 -0.41 21.79 12.98
C ASP A 3 -0.04 20.58 12.08
N HIS A 4 -0.80 19.48 12.18
CA HIS A 4 -0.51 18.23 11.46
C HIS A 4 -1.79 17.47 11.02
N PRO A 5 -2.64 18.04 10.15
CA PRO A 5 -3.90 17.41 9.73
C PRO A 5 -3.66 16.09 8.99
N TYR A 6 -2.57 15.98 8.22
CA TYR A 6 -2.23 14.80 7.43
C TYR A 6 -1.86 13.57 8.27
N LEU A 7 -1.13 13.74 9.38
CA LEU A 7 -0.76 12.64 10.27
C LEU A 7 -2.00 12.05 10.95
N ILE A 8 -2.89 12.91 11.43
CA ILE A 8 -4.13 12.48 12.08
C ILE A 8 -5.02 11.77 11.06
N HIS A 9 -5.11 12.31 9.84
CA HIS A 9 -5.82 11.68 8.73
C HIS A 9 -5.30 10.27 8.45
N LEU A 10 -3.98 10.10 8.34
CA LEU A 10 -3.32 8.81 8.15
C LEU A 10 -3.65 7.82 9.28
N ILE A 11 -3.54 8.26 10.54
CA ILE A 11 -3.85 7.41 11.70
C ILE A 11 -5.32 6.98 11.67
N THR A 12 -6.24 7.90 11.38
CA THR A 12 -7.67 7.57 11.34
C THR A 12 -8.01 6.55 10.25
N TRP A 13 -7.40 6.67 9.07
CA TRP A 13 -7.56 5.69 8.00
C TRP A 13 -6.87 4.37 8.30
N PHE A 14 -5.73 4.39 8.99
CA PHE A 14 -5.05 3.18 9.42
C PHE A 14 -5.88 2.39 10.42
N ILE A 15 -6.53 3.07 11.38
CA ILE A 15 -7.46 2.43 12.32
C ILE A 15 -8.71 1.94 11.57
N PHE A 16 -9.21 2.66 10.57
CA PHE A 16 -10.42 2.26 9.84
C PHE A 16 -10.19 1.08 8.88
N PHE A 17 -9.16 1.13 8.05
CA PHE A 17 -8.85 0.07 7.07
C PHE A 17 -8.01 -1.06 7.67
N GLY A 18 -7.30 -0.82 8.77
CA GLY A 18 -6.38 -1.77 9.36
C GLY A 18 -5.18 -2.05 8.44
N PRO A 19 -4.68 -3.31 8.42
CA PRO A 19 -3.54 -3.71 7.59
C PRO A 19 -3.70 -3.43 6.09
N LEU A 20 -4.93 -3.37 5.59
CA LEU A 20 -5.22 -3.03 4.18
C LEU A 20 -4.71 -1.63 3.80
N ALA A 21 -4.60 -0.69 4.74
CA ALA A 21 -4.06 0.63 4.47
C ALA A 21 -2.62 0.60 3.92
N ILE A 22 -1.86 -0.47 4.20
CA ILE A 22 -0.45 -0.62 3.83
C ILE A 22 -0.28 -1.31 2.47
N ILE A 23 -1.33 -1.94 1.94
CA ILE A 23 -1.22 -2.73 0.70
C ILE A 23 -0.84 -1.88 -0.51
N PHE A 24 -1.44 -0.69 -0.60
CA PHE A 24 -1.22 0.24 -1.69
C PHE A 24 0.21 0.78 -1.71
N PRO A 25 0.75 1.34 -0.60
CA PRO A 25 2.13 1.80 -0.59
C PRO A 25 3.13 0.66 -0.79
N LEU A 26 2.86 -0.56 -0.29
CA LEU A 26 3.73 -1.72 -0.54
C LEU A 26 3.73 -2.14 -2.01
N LEU A 27 2.57 -2.13 -2.67
CA LEU A 27 2.47 -2.46 -4.09
C LEU A 27 3.19 -1.43 -4.96
N LEU A 28 3.07 -0.14 -4.63
CA LEU A 28 3.84 0.93 -5.27
C LEU A 28 5.35 0.74 -5.06
N LEU A 29 5.78 0.42 -3.85
CA LEU A 29 7.18 0.15 -3.55
C LEU A 29 7.70 -1.07 -4.33
N TYR A 30 6.90 -2.13 -4.44
CA TYR A 30 7.22 -3.30 -5.25
C TYR A 30 7.43 -2.94 -6.73
N GLU A 31 6.47 -2.24 -7.34
CA GLU A 31 6.58 -1.83 -8.75
C GLU A 31 7.78 -0.88 -8.96
N LEU A 32 8.07 0.00 -8.00
CA LEU A 32 9.27 0.85 -8.02
C LEU A 32 10.55 0.00 -7.99
N CYS A 33 10.63 -1.01 -7.12
CA CYS A 33 11.77 -1.92 -7.05
C CYS A 33 11.97 -2.68 -8.38
N VAL A 34 10.89 -3.18 -8.99
CA VAL A 34 10.94 -3.84 -10.31
C VAL A 34 11.44 -2.88 -11.38
N ALA A 35 10.95 -1.64 -11.39
CA ALA A 35 11.40 -0.61 -12.32
C ALA A 35 12.89 -0.28 -12.12
N VAL A 36 13.36 -0.14 -10.88
CA VAL A 36 14.78 0.11 -10.58
C VAL A 36 15.65 -1.05 -11.04
N LEU A 37 15.27 -2.31 -10.75
CA LEU A 37 16.00 -3.50 -11.20
C LEU A 37 16.10 -3.57 -12.74
N PHE A 38 15.01 -3.22 -13.42
CA PHE A 38 15.00 -3.12 -14.88
C PHE A 38 15.99 -2.08 -15.39
N HIS A 39 16.03 -0.88 -14.79
CA HIS A 39 16.97 0.17 -15.19
C HIS A 39 18.43 -0.17 -14.87
N LEU A 40 18.68 -0.84 -13.74
CA LEU A 40 20.01 -1.36 -13.42
C LEU A 40 20.50 -2.36 -14.46
N THR A 41 19.59 -3.12 -15.08
CA THR A 41 19.95 -4.05 -16.16
C THR A 41 20.52 -3.32 -17.37
N PHE A 42 20.01 -2.13 -17.70
CA PHE A 42 20.61 -1.31 -18.76
C PHE A 42 22.00 -0.81 -18.39
N LEU A 43 22.19 -0.37 -17.14
CA LEU A 43 23.47 0.14 -16.65
C LEU A 43 24.56 -0.93 -16.63
N PHE A 44 24.24 -2.16 -16.23
CA PHE A 44 25.24 -3.22 -16.05
C PHE A 44 25.41 -4.16 -17.26
N HIS A 45 24.35 -4.40 -18.04
CA HIS A 45 24.41 -5.32 -19.19
C HIS A 45 24.46 -4.61 -20.55
N GLY A 46 24.41 -3.28 -20.59
CA GLY A 46 24.49 -2.51 -21.84
C GLY A 46 23.31 -2.75 -22.78
N LEU A 47 22.18 -3.24 -22.27
CA LEU A 47 20.97 -3.43 -23.07
C LEU A 47 20.49 -2.08 -23.61
N ILE A 48 20.18 -2.03 -24.90
CA ILE A 48 19.68 -0.80 -25.54
C ILE A 48 18.16 -0.71 -25.28
N PRO A 49 17.67 0.37 -24.65
CA PRO A 49 16.25 0.57 -24.41
C PRO A 49 15.47 0.65 -25.74
N GLY A 50 14.26 0.09 -25.77
CA GLY A 50 13.38 0.10 -26.95
C GLY A 50 13.49 -1.10 -27.90
N THR A 51 14.41 -2.03 -27.66
CA THR A 51 14.47 -3.29 -28.42
C THR A 51 13.47 -4.32 -27.88
N GLY A 52 13.00 -5.25 -28.72
CA GLY A 52 12.14 -6.38 -28.29
C GLY A 52 12.81 -7.32 -27.27
N SER A 53 14.11 -7.16 -27.01
CA SER A 53 14.83 -7.82 -25.92
C SER A 53 14.52 -7.18 -24.55
N ALA A 54 14.32 -5.86 -24.49
CA ALA A 54 14.02 -5.13 -23.26
C ALA A 54 12.67 -5.55 -22.65
N SER A 55 11.64 -5.73 -23.48
CA SER A 55 10.32 -6.19 -23.00
C SER A 55 10.35 -7.60 -22.43
N LYS A 56 11.14 -8.51 -23.05
CA LYS A 56 11.34 -9.88 -22.54
C LYS A 56 12.08 -9.89 -21.21
N THR A 57 13.07 -9.03 -21.05
CA THR A 57 13.82 -8.89 -19.79
C THR A 57 12.92 -8.34 -18.68
N TYR A 58 12.11 -7.33 -18.96
CA TYR A 58 11.14 -6.81 -17.99
C TYR A 58 10.13 -7.89 -17.57
N ALA A 59 9.56 -8.63 -18.53
CA ALA A 59 8.63 -9.72 -18.24
C ALA A 59 9.27 -10.80 -17.35
N ARG A 60 10.54 -11.16 -17.62
CA ARG A 60 11.29 -12.14 -16.82
C ARG A 60 11.58 -11.65 -15.40
N ILE A 61 11.93 -10.37 -15.23
CA ILE A 61 12.11 -9.78 -13.90
C ILE A 61 10.79 -9.85 -13.14
N ARG A 62 9.69 -9.44 -13.77
CA ARG A 62 8.37 -9.45 -13.17
C ARG A 62 7.91 -10.85 -12.77
N GLU A 63 8.11 -11.84 -13.63
CA GLU A 63 7.80 -13.24 -13.37
C GLU A 63 8.59 -13.76 -12.15
N ARG A 64 9.89 -13.47 -12.07
CA ARG A 64 10.72 -13.86 -10.92
C ARG A 64 10.32 -13.17 -9.62
N THR A 65 9.74 -11.98 -9.70
CA THR A 65 9.30 -11.23 -8.52
C THR A 65 7.83 -11.46 -8.21
N ASP A 66 7.10 -12.27 -8.98
CA ASP A 66 5.65 -12.45 -8.79
C ASP A 66 5.34 -13.19 -7.48
N ASP A 67 6.18 -14.17 -7.12
CA ASP A 67 6.11 -14.87 -5.84
C ASP A 67 6.20 -13.90 -4.65
N ALA A 68 7.07 -12.89 -4.74
CA ALA A 68 7.22 -11.88 -3.69
C ALA A 68 5.97 -11.00 -3.59
N ARG A 69 5.37 -10.64 -4.73
CA ARG A 69 4.10 -9.90 -4.77
C ARG A 69 2.98 -10.72 -4.13
N GLN A 70 2.87 -11.99 -4.50
CA GLN A 70 1.86 -12.89 -3.95
C GLN A 70 2.03 -13.09 -2.45
N TRP A 71 3.28 -13.26 -1.98
CA TRP A 71 3.58 -13.36 -0.56
C TRP A 71 3.17 -12.10 0.21
N LEU A 72 3.40 -10.90 -0.34
CA LEU A 72 2.92 -9.64 0.25
C LEU A 72 1.39 -9.61 0.37
N PHE A 73 0.67 -10.02 -0.68
CA PHE A 73 -0.79 -10.10 -0.65
C PHE A 73 -1.29 -11.06 0.42
N VAL A 74 -0.74 -12.28 0.48
CA VAL A 74 -1.12 -13.28 1.49
C VAL A 74 -0.84 -12.77 2.90
N SER A 75 0.31 -12.13 3.12
CA SER A 75 0.67 -11.62 4.45
C SER A 75 -0.27 -10.50 4.91
N VAL A 76 -0.64 -9.58 4.00
CA VAL A 76 -1.59 -8.51 4.30
C VAL A 76 -3.01 -9.06 4.51
N GLU A 77 -3.41 -10.07 3.72
CA GLU A 77 -4.70 -10.73 3.85
C GLU A 77 -4.84 -11.45 5.20
N ASP A 78 -3.82 -12.19 5.62
CA ASP A 78 -3.79 -12.87 6.92
C ASP A 78 -3.86 -11.87 8.09
N ALA A 79 -3.07 -10.79 8.01
CA ALA A 79 -3.13 -9.70 8.97
C ALA A 79 -4.52 -9.03 8.99
N SER A 80 -5.12 -8.80 7.82
CA SER A 80 -6.46 -8.21 7.69
C SER A 80 -7.54 -9.12 8.28
N ASN A 81 -7.45 -10.43 8.04
CA ASN A 81 -8.37 -11.41 8.60
C ASN A 81 -8.26 -11.46 10.13
N THR A 82 -7.04 -11.46 10.66
CA THR A 82 -6.78 -11.39 12.10
C THR A 82 -7.34 -10.11 12.71
N TYR A 83 -7.06 -8.97 12.08
CA TYR A 83 -7.58 -7.67 12.51
C TYR A 83 -9.11 -7.61 12.51
N ASN A 84 -9.76 -8.11 11.45
CA ASN A 84 -11.21 -8.19 11.35
C ASN A 84 -11.81 -9.08 12.42
N LYS A 85 -11.22 -10.26 12.66
CA LYS A 85 -11.67 -11.20 13.69
C LYS A 85 -11.67 -10.53 15.07
N TRP A 86 -10.56 -9.88 15.45
CA TRP A 86 -10.47 -9.15 16.71
C TRP A 86 -11.48 -8.00 16.81
N THR A 87 -11.67 -7.27 15.72
CA THR A 87 -12.64 -6.16 15.68
C THR A 87 -14.07 -6.66 15.86
N MET A 88 -14.42 -7.83 15.32
CA MET A 88 -15.76 -8.41 15.49
C MET A 88 -15.97 -9.04 16.87
N GLU A 89 -14.93 -9.60 17.49
CA GLU A 89 -15.01 -10.18 18.84
C GLU A 89 -15.16 -9.11 19.93
N HIS A 90 -14.65 -7.89 19.70
CA HIS A 90 -14.72 -6.78 20.65
C HIS A 90 -15.52 -5.59 20.10
N THR A 91 -16.77 -5.44 20.55
CA THR A 91 -17.66 -4.33 20.18
C THR A 91 -17.02 -2.95 20.37
N SER A 92 -16.16 -2.78 21.39
CA SER A 92 -15.43 -1.53 21.62
C SER A 92 -14.47 -1.17 20.48
N LEU A 93 -13.76 -2.16 19.91
CA LEU A 93 -12.87 -1.96 18.76
C LEU A 93 -13.66 -1.65 17.49
N LEU A 94 -14.83 -2.27 17.32
CA LEU A 94 -15.71 -1.99 16.18
C LEU A 94 -16.26 -0.56 16.22
N VAL A 95 -16.69 -0.08 17.39
CA VAL A 95 -17.13 1.31 17.58
C VAL A 95 -15.98 2.28 17.33
N LEU A 96 -14.79 1.98 17.86
CA LEU A 96 -13.59 2.80 17.62
C LEU A 96 -13.26 2.88 16.12
N ARG A 97 -13.33 1.75 15.42
CA ARG A 97 -13.10 1.68 13.97
C ARG A 97 -14.07 2.55 13.20
N LEU A 98 -15.38 2.43 13.47
CA LEU A 98 -16.41 3.25 12.82
C LEU A 98 -16.24 4.74 13.12
N ALA A 99 -16.00 5.09 14.39
CA ALA A 99 -15.74 6.46 14.80
C ALA A 99 -14.52 7.04 14.09
N SER A 100 -13.45 6.25 13.95
CA SER A 100 -12.25 6.61 13.20
C SER A 100 -12.54 6.90 11.73
N GLY A 101 -13.38 6.09 11.09
CA GLY A 101 -13.81 6.32 9.70
C GLY A 101 -14.57 7.65 9.54
N ILE A 102 -15.50 7.95 10.45
CA ILE A 102 -16.23 9.23 10.45
C ILE A 102 -15.27 10.40 10.66
N CYS A 103 -14.38 10.32 11.66
CA CYS A 103 -13.37 11.34 11.91
C CYS A 103 -12.46 11.56 10.69
N GLY A 104 -12.03 10.49 10.01
CA GLY A 104 -11.22 10.56 8.81
C GLY A 104 -11.90 11.31 7.66
N LEU A 105 -13.21 11.09 7.46
CA LEU A 105 -14.02 11.81 6.47
C LEU A 105 -14.18 13.29 6.81
N VAL A 106 -14.44 13.62 8.08
CA VAL A 106 -14.53 15.02 8.54
C VAL A 106 -13.21 15.74 8.31
N ILE A 107 -12.08 15.11 8.66
CA ILE A 107 -10.75 15.69 8.43
C ILE A 107 -10.49 15.87 6.93
N LEU A 108 -10.87 14.90 6.10
CA LEU A 108 -10.73 15.02 4.64
C LEU A 108 -11.49 16.24 4.10
N TYR A 109 -12.73 16.43 4.56
CA TYR A 109 -13.54 17.57 4.19
C TYR A 109 -12.88 18.89 4.62
N CYS A 110 -12.36 18.96 5.85
CA CYS A 110 -11.64 20.14 6.33
C CYS A 110 -10.40 20.45 5.50
N ILE A 111 -9.60 19.42 5.14
CA ILE A 111 -8.40 19.57 4.31
C ILE A 111 -8.73 20.10 2.91
N TRP A 112 -9.86 19.71 2.32
CA TRP A 112 -10.19 20.07 0.93
C TRP A 112 -10.99 21.37 0.78
N PHE A 113 -11.82 21.74 1.76
CA PHE A 113 -12.78 22.84 1.61
C PHE A 113 -12.55 24.01 2.57
N ILE A 114 -11.89 23.80 3.69
CA ILE A 114 -11.72 24.82 4.73
C ILE A 114 -10.28 25.34 4.76
N TRP A 115 -9.33 24.49 4.37
CA TRP A 115 -7.89 24.72 4.40
C TRP A 115 -7.34 24.87 3.00
#